data_AF-A0A7M3MPR2-F1
#
_entry.id   AF-A0A7M3MPR2-F1
#
_cell.length_a   1.000
_cell.length_b   1.000
_cell.length_c   1.000
_cell.angle_alpha   90.00
_cell.angle_beta   90.00
_cell.angle_gamma   90.00
#
_symmetry.space_group_name_H-M   'P 1'
#
loop_
_entity.id
_entity.type
_entity.pdbx_description
1 polymer ?
#
loop_
_entity_poly.entity_id
_entity_poly.type
_entity_poly.pdbx_seq_one_letter_code
_entity_poly.pdbx_strand_id
1 'polypeptide(L)'
;LENDVRAAALGAHRVLAPEAEVLVFVGLGTGVAAGVVIDGRPHRGAHGLAGEIGHVVIDPDGEPCGCGAQGCLETVISGSAVRRRWGVEVAAAGHALVAAAAAGDTRAQGILDDVVAHLDLMVQWLAHTYGADVIVLGGGLGRLGDPLLVPLRHRLRERAGRSDVAARVVGPERVWCAPAEIPLGAVGAAAVADAPIRPIEGAAIRLARRPEGRDGLPASIKT
;
A
#
# COMPACT_ATOMS: atom_id res chain seq x y z
N LEU A 1 2.36 -5.76 21.20
CA LEU A 1 1.51 -4.75 20.55
C LEU A 1 2.03 -4.55 19.12
N GLU A 2 1.15 -4.59 18.12
CA GLU A 2 1.51 -4.41 16.70
C GLU A 2 0.58 -3.36 16.07
N ASN A 3 1.06 -2.66 15.05
CA ASN A 3 0.25 -1.76 14.24
C ASN A 3 -0.88 -2.55 13.53
N ASP A 4 -2.07 -1.96 13.45
CA ASP A 4 -3.28 -2.57 12.86
C ASP A 4 -3.11 -2.99 11.39
N VAL A 5 -2.52 -2.13 10.56
CA VAL A 5 -2.24 -2.42 9.15
C VAL A 5 -1.19 -3.52 9.00
N ARG A 6 -0.15 -3.51 9.84
CA ARG A 6 0.87 -4.57 9.85
C ARG A 6 0.31 -5.91 10.33
N ALA A 7 -0.57 -5.90 11.33
CA ALA A 7 -1.31 -7.08 11.74
C ALA A 7 -2.17 -7.58 10.56
N ALA A 8 -2.96 -6.71 9.92
CA ALA A 8 -3.77 -7.08 8.76
C ALA A 8 -2.93 -7.68 7.61
N ALA A 9 -1.71 -7.19 7.38
CA ALA A 9 -0.78 -7.77 6.41
C ALA A 9 -0.41 -9.21 6.74
N LEU A 10 -0.09 -9.50 8.01
CA LEU A 10 0.20 -10.87 8.44
C LEU A 10 -1.03 -11.77 8.31
N GLY A 11 -2.22 -11.26 8.63
CA GLY A 11 -3.47 -11.99 8.42
C GLY A 11 -3.74 -12.27 6.94
N ALA A 12 -3.51 -11.29 6.07
CA ALA A 12 -3.64 -11.42 4.62
C ALA A 12 -2.66 -12.47 4.07
N HIS A 13 -1.40 -12.43 4.48
CA HIS A 13 -0.41 -13.45 4.14
C HIS A 13 -0.91 -14.85 4.54
N ARG A 14 -1.25 -15.05 5.81
CA ARG A 14 -1.65 -16.38 6.30
C ARG A 14 -2.91 -16.95 5.66
N VAL A 15 -3.89 -16.12 5.32
CA VAL A 15 -5.22 -16.58 4.87
C VAL A 15 -5.38 -16.53 3.36
N LEU A 16 -4.83 -15.50 2.72
CA LEU A 16 -5.06 -15.24 1.29
C LEU A 16 -3.90 -15.72 0.41
N ALA A 17 -2.66 -15.64 0.91
CA ALA A 17 -1.47 -15.94 0.12
C ALA A 17 -0.32 -16.49 0.98
N PRO A 18 -0.48 -17.67 1.62
CA PRO A 18 0.52 -18.21 2.55
C PRO A 18 1.86 -18.55 1.87
N GLU A 19 1.82 -18.79 0.56
CA GLU A 19 2.99 -19.10 -0.26
C GLU A 19 3.67 -17.85 -0.87
N ALA A 20 3.15 -16.64 -0.64
CA ALA A 20 3.79 -15.43 -1.15
C ALA A 20 5.09 -15.15 -0.38
N GLU A 21 6.18 -14.89 -1.11
CA GLU A 21 7.46 -14.47 -0.50
C GLU A 21 7.32 -13.04 0.02
N VAL A 22 6.78 -12.13 -0.81
CA VAL A 22 6.51 -10.75 -0.43
C VAL A 22 5.03 -10.41 -0.64
N LEU A 23 4.33 -10.18 0.47
CA LEU A 23 2.98 -9.62 0.46
C LEU A 23 2.98 -8.20 1.02
N VAL A 24 2.33 -7.28 0.31
CA VAL A 24 2.04 -5.94 0.81
C VAL A 24 0.54 -5.75 0.96
N PHE A 25 0.11 -5.46 2.17
CA PHE A 25 -1.26 -5.03 2.44
C PHE A 25 -1.29 -3.51 2.56
N VAL A 26 -2.17 -2.84 1.82
CA VAL A 26 -2.34 -1.38 1.86
C VAL A 26 -3.69 -1.05 2.48
N GLY A 27 -3.68 -0.40 3.65
CA GLY A 27 -4.88 0.13 4.28
C GLY A 27 -5.26 1.49 3.70
N LEU A 28 -6.34 1.54 2.91
CA LEU A 28 -6.92 2.77 2.34
C LEU A 28 -8.15 3.20 3.18
N GLY A 29 -7.88 3.71 4.38
CA GLY A 29 -8.89 4.09 5.38
C GLY A 29 -9.01 5.61 5.54
N THR A 30 -9.12 6.09 6.78
CA THR A 30 -9.00 7.52 7.09
C THR A 30 -7.67 8.10 6.58
N GLY A 31 -6.61 7.30 6.69
CA GLY A 31 -5.29 7.57 6.13
C GLY A 31 -4.81 6.47 5.20
N VAL A 32 -3.51 6.47 4.89
CA VAL A 32 -2.86 5.48 4.02
C VAL A 32 -1.61 4.92 4.68
N ALA A 33 -1.59 3.62 4.91
CA ALA A 33 -0.40 2.91 5.37
C ALA A 33 -0.32 1.53 4.71
N ALA A 34 0.86 0.94 4.71
CA ALA A 34 1.13 -0.40 4.22
C ALA A 34 1.75 -1.28 5.31
N GLY A 35 1.37 -2.55 5.34
CA GLY A 35 2.07 -3.59 6.07
C GLY A 35 2.76 -4.50 5.07
N VAL A 36 4.05 -4.73 5.27
CA VAL A 36 4.85 -5.59 4.40
C VAL A 36 5.17 -6.87 5.16
N VAL A 37 4.98 -8.01 4.52
CA VAL A 37 5.36 -9.34 5.02
C VAL A 37 6.38 -9.92 4.04
N ILE A 38 7.53 -10.32 4.56
CA ILE A 38 8.62 -10.95 3.82
C ILE A 38 8.89 -12.30 4.48
N ASP A 39 8.83 -13.39 3.72
CA ASP A 39 9.02 -14.76 4.19
C ASP A 39 8.11 -15.10 5.39
N GLY A 40 6.84 -14.69 5.31
CA GLY A 40 5.85 -14.88 6.38
C GLY A 40 6.09 -14.05 7.64
N ARG A 41 7.02 -13.09 7.62
CA ARG A 41 7.37 -12.25 8.77
C ARG A 41 7.06 -10.77 8.51
N PRO A 42 6.41 -10.07 9.45
CA PRO A 42 6.18 -8.64 9.30
C PRO A 42 7.48 -7.84 9.24
N HIS A 43 7.65 -7.04 8.19
CA HIS A 43 8.74 -6.10 8.04
C HIS A 43 8.39 -4.79 8.74
N ARG A 44 9.18 -4.44 9.77
CA ARG A 44 8.97 -3.24 10.60
C ARG A 44 9.87 -2.07 10.22
N GLY A 45 10.98 -2.35 9.52
CA GLY A 45 12.07 -1.40 9.31
C GLY A 45 12.81 -1.04 10.60
N ALA A 46 13.90 -0.27 10.45
CA ALA A 46 14.79 0.08 11.56
C ALA A 46 14.12 0.92 12.67
N HIS A 47 13.06 1.66 12.32
CA HIS A 47 12.36 2.57 13.23
C HIS A 47 10.92 2.13 13.54
N GLY A 48 10.49 0.95 13.07
CA GLY A 48 9.10 0.50 13.23
C GLY A 48 8.08 1.19 12.31
N LEU A 49 8.54 2.13 11.47
CA LEU A 49 7.72 2.94 10.56
C LEU A 49 7.81 2.48 9.09
N ALA A 50 8.35 1.29 8.80
CA ALA A 50 8.25 0.77 7.45
C ALA A 50 6.78 0.57 7.11
N GLY A 51 6.38 1.12 5.96
CA GLY A 51 5.01 1.10 5.49
C GLY A 51 4.22 2.39 5.66
N GLU A 52 4.79 3.45 6.24
CA GLU A 52 4.19 4.80 6.27
C GLU A 52 4.20 5.50 4.89
N ILE A 53 3.78 4.77 3.85
CA ILE A 53 3.82 5.17 2.44
C ILE A 53 2.87 6.32 2.13
N GLY A 54 1.84 6.53 2.97
CA GLY A 54 0.93 7.65 2.84
C GLY A 54 1.62 9.01 2.95
N HIS A 55 2.77 9.07 3.61
CA HIS A 55 3.53 10.31 3.81
C HIS A 55 4.64 10.54 2.78
N VAL A 56 4.79 9.66 1.79
CA VAL A 56 5.67 9.93 0.63
C VAL A 56 5.12 11.14 -0.12
N VAL A 57 5.97 12.13 -0.38
CA VAL A 57 5.61 13.34 -1.14
C VAL A 57 5.56 12.99 -2.62
N ILE A 58 4.40 13.22 -3.22
CA ILE A 58 4.10 12.91 -4.62
C ILE A 58 3.97 14.17 -5.47
N ASP A 59 3.64 15.29 -4.82
CA ASP A 59 3.50 16.60 -5.43
C ASP A 59 3.96 17.66 -4.42
N PRO A 60 5.18 18.21 -4.52
CA PRO A 60 5.69 19.21 -3.57
C PRO A 60 4.79 20.45 -3.41
N ASP A 61 4.00 20.77 -4.43
CA ASP A 61 3.07 21.90 -4.44
C ASP A 61 1.63 21.47 -4.08
N GLY A 62 1.43 20.20 -3.74
CA GLY A 62 0.14 19.60 -3.42
C GLY A 62 -0.44 20.05 -2.08
N GLU A 63 -1.47 19.34 -1.60
CA GLU A 63 -2.18 19.76 -0.40
C GLU A 63 -1.38 19.54 0.90
N PRO A 64 -1.61 20.36 1.95
CA PRO A 64 -1.04 20.12 3.28
C PRO A 64 -1.46 18.77 3.85
N CYS A 65 -0.50 18.05 4.45
CA CYS A 65 -0.74 16.78 5.12
C CYS A 65 -0.80 16.95 6.64
N GLY A 66 -1.60 16.11 7.32
CA GLY A 66 -1.69 16.10 8.78
C GLY A 66 -0.37 15.76 9.49
N CYS A 67 0.60 15.16 8.78
CA CYS A 67 1.93 14.90 9.33
C CYS A 67 2.83 16.15 9.40
N GLY A 68 2.39 17.29 8.86
CA GLY A 68 3.14 18.56 8.81
C GLY A 68 3.93 18.79 7.52
N ALA A 69 3.98 17.81 6.62
CA ALA A 69 4.52 17.98 5.27
C ALA A 69 3.45 18.48 4.28
N GLN A 70 3.84 18.63 3.02
CA GLN A 70 2.97 19.02 1.91
C GLN A 70 3.07 17.98 0.80
N GLY A 71 1.95 17.67 0.14
CA GLY A 71 1.99 16.83 -1.06
C GLY A 71 2.04 15.34 -0.84
N CYS A 72 1.72 14.85 0.36
CA CYS A 72 1.79 13.44 0.69
C CYS A 72 0.75 12.61 -0.10
N LEU A 73 1.08 11.37 -0.49
CA LEU A 73 0.18 10.45 -1.19
C LEU A 73 -1.20 10.31 -0.52
N GLU A 74 -1.22 10.32 0.82
CA GLU A 74 -2.44 10.25 1.63
C GLU A 74 -3.43 11.38 1.32
N THR A 75 -2.97 12.57 0.94
CA THR A 75 -3.83 13.71 0.61
C THR A 75 -4.63 13.48 -0.67
N VAL A 76 -4.29 12.43 -1.43
CA VAL A 76 -4.99 12.03 -2.65
C VAL A 76 -5.73 10.72 -2.48
N ILE A 77 -5.12 9.66 -1.94
CA ILE A 77 -5.74 8.31 -1.99
C ILE A 77 -6.39 7.84 -0.68
N SER A 78 -6.51 8.70 0.33
CA SER A 78 -7.22 8.35 1.58
C SER A 78 -8.73 8.61 1.51
N GLY A 79 -9.48 7.94 2.39
CA GLY A 79 -10.88 8.26 2.64
C GLY A 79 -11.08 9.70 3.15
N SER A 80 -10.13 10.24 3.92
CA SER A 80 -10.15 11.66 4.33
C SER A 80 -10.01 12.60 3.14
N ALA A 81 -9.15 12.26 2.18
CA ALA A 81 -8.98 13.01 0.94
C ALA A 81 -10.23 12.98 0.07
N VAL A 82 -10.87 11.81 -0.06
CA VAL A 82 -12.13 11.70 -0.79
C VAL A 82 -13.24 12.49 -0.09
N ARG A 83 -13.38 12.36 1.24
CA ARG A 83 -14.32 13.19 2.01
C ARG A 83 -14.11 14.68 1.75
N ARG A 84 -12.86 15.16 1.82
CA ARG A 84 -12.55 16.59 1.66
C ARG A 84 -12.92 17.09 0.26
N ARG A 85 -12.60 16.31 -0.78
CA ARG A 85 -12.85 16.68 -2.18
C ARG A 85 -14.30 16.49 -2.62
N TRP A 86 -15.03 15.54 -2.04
CA TRP A 86 -16.41 15.21 -2.41
C TRP A 86 -17.47 15.81 -1.47
N GLY A 87 -17.16 15.97 -0.18
CA GLY A 87 -18.03 16.61 0.81
C GLY A 87 -18.95 15.66 1.60
N VAL A 88 -18.59 14.38 1.74
CA VAL A 88 -19.39 13.36 2.45
C VAL A 88 -18.57 12.63 3.51
N GLU A 89 -19.22 12.06 4.53
CA GLU A 89 -18.54 11.34 5.62
C GLU A 89 -17.62 10.20 5.16
N VAL A 90 -16.48 10.03 5.85
CA VAL A 90 -15.38 9.12 5.43
C VAL A 90 -15.86 7.69 5.21
N ALA A 91 -16.71 7.17 6.10
CA ALA A 91 -17.18 5.78 6.05
C ALA A 91 -17.94 5.46 4.76
N ALA A 92 -18.65 6.45 4.20
CA ALA A 92 -19.41 6.31 2.97
C ALA A 92 -18.72 6.94 1.75
N ALA A 93 -17.59 7.64 1.94
CA ALA A 93 -16.99 8.50 0.94
C ALA A 93 -16.65 7.78 -0.37
N GLY A 94 -16.08 6.58 -0.29
CA GLY A 94 -15.79 5.77 -1.47
C GLY A 94 -17.06 5.34 -2.23
N HIS A 95 -18.04 4.77 -1.52
CA HIS A 95 -19.25 4.25 -2.14
C HIS A 95 -20.11 5.37 -2.75
N ALA A 96 -20.24 6.50 -2.04
CA ALA A 96 -20.94 7.67 -2.54
C ALA A 96 -20.25 8.28 -3.77
N LEU A 97 -18.91 8.31 -3.77
CA LEU A 97 -18.13 8.76 -4.92
C LEU A 97 -18.38 7.87 -6.14
N VAL A 98 -18.26 6.55 -5.97
CA VAL A 98 -18.49 5.58 -7.06
C VAL A 98 -19.92 5.65 -7.58
N ALA A 99 -20.92 5.74 -6.70
CA ALA A 99 -22.31 5.86 -7.09
C ALA A 99 -22.57 7.13 -7.92
N ALA A 100 -22.00 8.27 -7.51
CA ALA A 100 -22.12 9.53 -8.23
C ALA A 100 -21.41 9.48 -9.60
N ALA A 101 -20.20 8.91 -9.66
CA ALA A 101 -19.48 8.71 -10.91
C ALA A 101 -20.27 7.82 -11.88
N ALA A 102 -20.84 6.72 -11.39
CA ALA A 102 -21.71 5.83 -12.18
C ALA A 102 -23.00 6.53 -12.66
N ALA A 103 -23.48 7.54 -11.94
CA ALA A 103 -24.60 8.39 -12.34
C ALA A 103 -24.21 9.51 -13.32
N GLY A 104 -22.94 9.58 -13.75
CA GLY A 104 -22.45 10.56 -14.72
C GLY A 104 -21.94 11.87 -14.12
N ASP A 105 -21.75 11.96 -12.80
CA ASP A 105 -21.16 13.13 -12.18
C ASP A 105 -19.67 13.25 -12.55
N THR A 106 -19.34 14.28 -13.33
CA THR A 106 -17.98 14.51 -13.85
C THR A 106 -16.97 14.87 -12.77
N ARG A 107 -17.40 15.52 -11.68
CA ARG A 107 -16.52 15.84 -10.55
C ARG A 107 -16.21 14.58 -9.75
N ALA A 108 -17.21 13.73 -9.53
CA ALA A 108 -16.99 12.43 -8.88
C ALA A 108 -16.05 11.54 -9.70
N GLN A 109 -16.27 11.49 -11.02
CA GLN A 109 -15.39 10.76 -11.93
C GLN A 109 -13.94 11.28 -11.87
N GLY A 110 -13.74 12.60 -11.91
CA GLY A 110 -12.40 13.19 -11.82
C GLY A 110 -11.67 12.83 -10.51
N ILE A 111 -12.37 12.85 -9.37
CA ILE A 111 -11.78 12.45 -8.09
C ILE A 111 -11.42 10.96 -8.09
N LEU A 112 -12.28 10.10 -8.65
CA LEU A 112 -12.01 8.66 -8.76
C LEU A 112 -10.81 8.39 -9.69
N ASP A 113 -10.73 9.08 -10.82
CA ASP A 113 -9.61 8.98 -11.76
C ASP A 113 -8.29 9.38 -11.11
N ASP A 114 -8.29 10.47 -10.32
CA ASP A 114 -7.12 10.88 -9.53
C ASP A 114 -6.70 9.80 -8.54
N VAL A 115 -7.66 9.21 -7.80
CA VAL A 115 -7.38 8.13 -6.87
C VAL A 115 -6.75 6.93 -7.59
N VAL A 116 -7.34 6.50 -8.71
CA VAL A 116 -6.84 5.37 -9.49
C VAL A 116 -5.46 5.66 -10.08
N ALA A 117 -5.21 6.87 -10.56
CA ALA A 117 -3.91 7.28 -11.11
C ALA A 117 -2.79 7.19 -10.07
N HIS A 118 -3.08 7.58 -8.83
CA HIS A 118 -2.09 7.55 -7.75
C HIS A 118 -1.96 6.16 -7.10
N LEU A 119 -3.02 5.34 -7.15
CA LEU A 119 -2.90 3.91 -6.83
C LEU A 119 -1.99 3.17 -7.83
N ASP A 120 -2.06 3.50 -9.12
CA ASP A 120 -1.12 2.97 -10.14
C ASP A 120 0.33 3.30 -9.78
N LEU A 121 0.64 4.55 -9.39
CA LEU A 121 1.98 4.94 -8.95
C LEU A 121 2.42 4.19 -7.69
N MET A 122 1.54 4.10 -6.70
CA MET A 122 1.81 3.40 -5.44
C MET A 122 2.11 1.91 -5.69
N VAL A 123 1.31 1.23 -6.52
CA VAL A 123 1.52 -0.17 -6.89
C VAL A 123 2.88 -0.36 -7.55
N GLN A 124 3.29 0.55 -8.43
CA GLN A 124 4.63 0.51 -9.04
C GLN A 124 5.73 0.63 -8.00
N TRP A 125 5.62 1.55 -7.03
CA TRP A 125 6.62 1.66 -5.97
C TRP A 125 6.72 0.36 -5.18
N LEU A 126 5.59 -0.17 -4.73
CA LEU A 126 5.58 -1.39 -3.93
C LEU A 126 6.15 -2.60 -4.70
N ALA A 127 5.79 -2.74 -5.97
CA ALA A 127 6.31 -3.78 -6.85
C ALA A 127 7.83 -3.64 -7.07
N HIS A 128 8.33 -2.43 -7.32
CA HIS A 128 9.75 -2.21 -7.60
C HIS A 128 10.65 -2.19 -6.36
N THR A 129 10.17 -1.65 -5.24
CA THR A 129 11.01 -1.45 -4.04
C THR A 129 11.03 -2.66 -3.13
N TYR A 130 9.91 -3.38 -3.04
CA TYR A 130 9.81 -4.57 -2.20
C TYR A 130 9.83 -5.87 -3.00
N GLY A 131 9.66 -5.82 -4.33
CA GLY A 131 9.48 -7.04 -5.13
C GLY A 131 8.14 -7.72 -4.82
N ALA A 132 7.08 -6.94 -4.54
CA ALA A 132 5.80 -7.49 -4.09
C ALA A 132 5.20 -8.48 -5.09
N ASP A 133 4.95 -9.71 -4.62
CA ASP A 133 4.26 -10.76 -5.39
C ASP A 133 2.76 -10.57 -5.35
N VAL A 134 2.27 -10.10 -4.20
CA VAL A 134 0.85 -9.88 -3.94
C VAL A 134 0.68 -8.53 -3.24
N ILE A 135 -0.21 -7.70 -3.79
CA ILE A 135 -0.63 -6.44 -3.19
C ILE A 135 -2.13 -6.55 -2.87
N VAL A 136 -2.48 -6.42 -1.60
CA VAL A 136 -3.87 -6.47 -1.12
C VAL A 136 -4.31 -5.09 -0.68
N LEU A 137 -5.34 -4.54 -1.31
CA LEU A 137 -5.95 -3.27 -0.96
C LEU A 137 -7.06 -3.50 0.07
N GLY A 138 -6.88 -2.98 1.28
CA GLY A 138 -7.85 -2.97 2.36
C GLY A 138 -8.35 -1.57 2.70
N GLY A 139 -9.07 -1.46 3.82
CA GLY A 139 -9.70 -0.20 4.24
C GLY A 139 -10.99 0.11 3.46
N GLY A 140 -11.59 1.27 3.74
CA GLY A 140 -12.87 1.67 3.16
C GLY A 140 -12.85 1.79 1.64
N LEU A 141 -11.77 2.34 1.08
CA LEU A 141 -11.63 2.44 -0.38
C LEU A 141 -11.21 1.11 -1.01
N GLY A 142 -10.36 0.32 -0.34
CA GLY A 142 -9.99 -1.02 -0.82
C GLY A 142 -11.18 -1.99 -0.89
N ARG A 143 -12.30 -1.70 -0.21
CA ARG A 143 -13.54 -2.48 -0.29
C ARG A 143 -14.46 -2.12 -1.46
N LEU A 144 -14.09 -1.13 -2.28
CA LEU A 144 -14.88 -0.75 -3.45
C LEU A 144 -14.91 -1.83 -4.54
N GLY A 145 -13.95 -2.76 -4.56
CA GLY A 145 -13.92 -3.87 -5.52
C GLY A 145 -13.69 -3.39 -6.95
N ASP A 146 -14.50 -3.91 -7.89
CA ASP A 146 -14.34 -3.68 -9.33
C ASP A 146 -14.31 -2.21 -9.77
N PRO A 147 -15.16 -1.30 -9.22
CA PRO A 147 -15.05 0.13 -9.47
C PRO A 147 -13.65 0.72 -9.28
N LEU A 148 -12.83 0.14 -8.39
CA LEU A 148 -11.44 0.55 -8.18
C LEU A 148 -10.47 -0.35 -8.96
N LEU A 149 -10.65 -1.67 -8.90
CA LEU A 149 -9.71 -2.64 -9.47
C LEU A 149 -9.71 -2.65 -10.99
N VAL A 150 -10.86 -2.53 -11.65
CA VAL A 150 -10.95 -2.58 -13.11
C VAL A 150 -10.15 -1.44 -13.76
N PRO A 151 -10.38 -0.16 -13.41
CA PRO A 151 -9.61 0.94 -14.00
C PRO A 151 -8.14 0.91 -13.57
N LEU A 152 -7.83 0.50 -12.32
CA LEU A 152 -6.45 0.30 -11.89
C LEU A 152 -5.73 -0.75 -12.74
N ARG A 153 -6.33 -1.94 -12.90
CA ARG A 153 -5.76 -3.03 -13.71
C ARG A 153 -5.60 -2.63 -15.17
N HIS A 154 -6.49 -1.80 -15.71
CA HIS A 154 -6.30 -1.25 -17.06
C HIS A 154 -4.99 -0.47 -17.17
N ARG A 155 -4.73 0.47 -16.25
CA ARG A 155 -3.49 1.26 -16.24
C ARG A 155 -2.24 0.41 -16.05
N LEU A 156 -2.30 -0.58 -15.16
CA LEU A 156 -1.19 -1.51 -14.93
C LEU A 156 -0.87 -2.32 -16.21
N ARG A 157 -1.88 -2.79 -16.93
CA ARG A 157 -1.70 -3.49 -18.23
C ARG A 157 -1.07 -2.59 -19.28
N GLU A 158 -1.57 -1.37 -19.44
CA GLU A 158 -1.01 -0.41 -20.40
C GLU A 158 0.47 -0.14 -20.13
N ARG A 159 0.83 -0.04 -18.85
CA ARG A 159 2.21 0.18 -18.42
C ARG A 159 3.09 -1.03 -18.64
N ALA A 160 2.62 -2.22 -18.26
CA ALA A 160 3.33 -3.47 -18.53
C ALA A 160 3.59 -3.65 -20.04
N GLY A 161 2.65 -3.24 -20.90
CA GLY A 161 2.84 -3.27 -22.35
C GLY A 161 3.89 -2.29 -22.89
N ARG A 162 4.38 -1.34 -22.08
CA ARG A 162 5.37 -0.32 -22.49
C ARG A 162 6.76 -0.49 -21.84
N SER A 163 6.91 -1.40 -20.87
CA SER A 163 8.16 -1.57 -20.13
C SER A 163 8.34 -3.01 -19.69
N ASP A 164 9.40 -3.67 -20.17
CA ASP A 164 9.75 -5.04 -19.79
C ASP A 164 10.03 -5.17 -18.30
N VAL A 165 10.57 -4.11 -17.68
CA VAL A 165 10.80 -4.08 -16.22
C VAL A 165 9.46 -4.05 -15.49
N ALA A 166 8.51 -3.23 -15.94
CA ALA A 166 7.17 -3.20 -15.35
C ALA A 166 6.41 -4.52 -15.60
N ALA A 167 6.52 -5.11 -16.79
CA ALA A 167 5.87 -6.37 -17.13
C ALA A 167 6.27 -7.54 -16.20
N ARG A 168 7.47 -7.50 -15.62
CA ARG A 168 7.97 -8.55 -14.71
C ARG A 168 7.44 -8.45 -13.29
N VAL A 169 7.03 -7.27 -12.84
CA VAL A 169 6.73 -7.00 -11.42
C VAL A 169 5.38 -6.33 -11.18
N VAL A 170 4.81 -5.67 -12.18
CA VAL A 170 3.56 -4.88 -12.12
C VAL A 170 2.44 -5.61 -12.87
N GLY A 171 2.20 -6.87 -12.51
CA GLY A 171 1.11 -7.67 -13.09
C GLY A 171 -0.26 -7.28 -12.52
N PRO A 172 -1.30 -7.01 -13.34
CA PRO A 172 -2.65 -6.69 -12.85
C PRO A 172 -3.27 -7.80 -11.98
N GLU A 173 -2.84 -9.04 -12.16
CA GLU A 173 -3.22 -10.23 -11.39
C GLU A 173 -2.62 -10.26 -9.98
N ARG A 174 -1.63 -9.41 -9.70
CA ARG A 174 -0.98 -9.32 -8.38
C ARG A 174 -1.74 -8.40 -7.41
N VAL A 175 -2.70 -7.61 -7.89
CA VAL A 175 -3.45 -6.66 -7.07
C VAL A 175 -4.85 -7.17 -6.77
N TRP A 176 -5.20 -7.21 -5.49
CA TRP A 176 -6.43 -7.77 -4.96
C TRP A 176 -7.11 -6.80 -3.99
N CYS A 177 -8.43 -6.91 -3.83
CA CYS A 177 -9.13 -6.27 -2.72
C CYS A 177 -9.25 -7.24 -1.56
N ALA A 178 -9.10 -6.74 -0.33
CA ALA A 178 -9.33 -7.54 0.87
C ALA A 178 -10.81 -7.95 0.95
N PRO A 179 -11.13 -9.25 1.15
CA PRO A 179 -12.50 -9.71 1.32
C PRO A 179 -13.12 -9.09 2.58
N ALA A 180 -14.38 -8.70 2.48
CA ALA A 180 -15.02 -7.90 3.53
C ALA A 180 -15.33 -8.73 4.79
N GLU A 181 -15.53 -10.03 4.60
CA GLU A 181 -16.01 -11.02 5.56
C GLU A 181 -14.88 -11.59 6.43
N ILE A 182 -13.62 -11.43 5.99
CA ILE A 182 -12.46 -11.99 6.70
C ILE A 182 -11.86 -10.89 7.59
N PRO A 183 -11.79 -11.08 8.92
CA PRO A 183 -11.22 -10.10 9.84
C PRO A 183 -9.69 -10.18 9.84
N LEU A 184 -9.05 -9.84 8.72
CA LEU A 184 -7.59 -9.98 8.51
C LEU A 184 -6.75 -9.35 9.63
N GLY A 185 -7.17 -8.19 10.15
CA GLY A 185 -6.50 -7.54 11.28
C GLY A 185 -6.52 -8.38 12.56
N ALA A 186 -7.65 -9.00 12.88
CA ALA A 186 -7.79 -9.85 14.07
C ALA A 186 -7.02 -11.17 13.91
N VAL A 187 -7.11 -11.80 12.73
CA VAL A 187 -6.32 -13.00 12.39
C VAL A 187 -4.83 -12.70 12.52
N GLY A 188 -4.39 -11.56 11.99
CA GLY A 188 -3.03 -11.06 12.09
C GLY A 188 -2.58 -10.78 13.52
N ALA A 189 -3.44 -10.17 14.34
CA ALA A 189 -3.13 -9.87 15.72
C ALA A 189 -2.93 -11.15 16.55
N ALA A 190 -3.79 -12.17 16.36
CA ALA A 190 -3.62 -13.48 16.97
C ALA A 190 -2.31 -14.15 16.49
N ALA A 191 -2.06 -14.06 15.18
CA ALA A 191 -0.86 -14.57 14.54
C ALA A 191 0.47 -13.98 15.09
N VAL A 192 0.47 -12.70 15.46
CA VAL A 192 1.61 -12.04 16.10
C VAL A 192 1.80 -12.52 17.54
N ALA A 193 0.71 -12.80 18.27
CA ALA A 193 0.77 -13.26 19.66
C ALA A 193 1.36 -14.68 19.79
N ASP A 194 1.14 -15.53 18.78
CA ASP A 194 1.65 -16.90 18.74
C ASP A 194 3.12 -17.02 18.30
N ALA A 195 3.75 -15.92 17.85
CA ALA A 195 5.17 -15.92 17.50
C ALA A 195 6.01 -15.93 18.79
N PRO A 196 7.02 -16.82 18.93
CA PRO A 196 7.80 -16.90 20.15
C PRO A 196 8.48 -15.56 20.45
N ILE A 197 8.19 -14.99 21.62
CA ILE A 197 8.92 -13.84 22.16
C ILE A 197 10.33 -14.32 22.49
N ARG A 198 11.31 -13.96 21.67
CA ARG A 198 12.72 -14.21 21.99
C ARG A 198 13.21 -13.16 22.99
N PRO A 199 13.88 -13.54 24.08
CA PRO A 199 14.75 -12.62 24.80
C PRO A 199 15.90 -12.20 23.87
N ILE A 200 16.34 -10.93 23.95
CA ILE A 200 17.62 -10.52 23.34
C ILE A 200 18.72 -10.85 24.36
N GLU A 201 19.46 -11.94 24.14
CA GLU A 201 20.64 -12.24 24.96
C GLU A 201 21.90 -11.65 24.31
N GLY A 202 22.39 -10.56 24.91
CA GLY A 202 23.69 -9.95 24.64
C GLY A 202 23.70 -8.74 23.70
N ALA A 203 24.42 -7.70 24.13
CA ALA A 203 24.99 -6.60 23.35
C ALA A 203 24.12 -5.36 23.07
N ALA A 204 24.35 -4.36 23.93
CA ALA A 204 23.94 -2.97 23.81
C ALA A 204 24.30 -2.30 22.47
N ILE A 205 23.57 -1.22 22.18
CA ILE A 205 23.69 -0.31 21.03
C ILE A 205 25.11 0.26 20.88
N ARG A 206 25.63 0.28 19.63
CA ARG A 206 26.46 1.38 19.11
C ARG A 206 26.15 1.68 17.63
N LEU A 207 25.84 2.94 17.32
CA LEU A 207 25.81 3.58 15.98
C LEU A 207 27.06 4.50 15.88
N ALA A 208 27.73 4.87 14.78
CA ALA A 208 27.56 4.83 13.30
C ALA A 208 28.97 4.83 12.64
N ARG A 209 29.22 4.57 11.33
CA ARG A 209 28.93 5.38 10.11
C ARG A 209 29.08 4.53 8.82
N ARG A 210 28.53 4.99 7.69
CA ARG A 210 28.90 4.58 6.30
C ARG A 210 29.85 5.64 5.68
N PRO A 211 30.51 5.43 4.52
CA PRO A 211 30.79 4.19 3.76
C PRO A 211 32.23 4.15 3.18
N GLU A 212 32.69 3.03 2.60
CA GLU A 212 33.48 3.01 1.35
C GLU A 212 33.26 1.67 0.63
N GLY A 213 33.25 1.69 -0.72
CA GLY A 213 33.43 0.49 -1.55
C GLY A 213 32.20 -0.03 -2.28
N ARG A 214 32.05 0.41 -3.54
CA ARG A 214 31.28 -0.25 -4.60
C ARG A 214 32.05 -1.48 -5.07
N ASP A 215 31.35 -2.57 -5.36
CA ASP A 215 31.67 -3.59 -6.37
C ASP A 215 30.43 -4.51 -6.46
N GLY A 216 29.69 -4.71 -7.55
CA GLY A 216 29.67 -4.17 -8.91
C GLY A 216 28.46 -4.84 -9.58
N LEU A 217 27.50 -4.07 -10.11
CA LEU A 217 26.42 -4.61 -10.94
C LEU A 217 26.90 -4.71 -12.41
N PRO A 218 26.52 -5.75 -13.16
CA PRO A 218 26.86 -5.88 -14.58
C PRO A 218 26.27 -4.73 -15.41
N ALA A 219 27.08 -4.24 -16.36
CA ALA A 219 26.96 -2.93 -17.01
C ALA A 219 25.76 -2.69 -17.95
N SER A 220 24.81 -3.63 -18.08
CA SER A 220 23.71 -3.51 -19.04
C SER A 220 22.34 -3.23 -18.41
N ILE A 221 22.24 -3.20 -17.09
CA ILE A 221 21.04 -2.73 -16.39
C ILE A 221 21.51 -1.64 -15.44
N LYS A 222 21.17 -0.38 -15.74
CA LYS A 222 21.25 0.67 -14.72
C LYS A 222 20.10 0.43 -13.74
N THR A 223 20.36 -0.48 -12.81
CA THR A 223 19.51 -0.77 -11.64
C THR A 223 19.62 0.37 -10.63
#